data_AF-A0A7K3G7F8-F1
#
_entry.id   AF-A0A7K3G7F8-F1
#
_cell.length_a   1.000
_cell.length_b   1.000
_cell.length_c   1.000
_cell.angle_alpha   90.00
_cell.angle_beta   90.00
_cell.angle_gamma   90.00
#
_symmetry.space_group_name_H-M   'P 1'
#
loop_
_entity.id
_entity.type
_entity.pdbx_description
1 polymer ?
#
loop_
_entity_poly.entity_id
_entity_poly.type
_entity_poly.pdbx_seq_one_letter_code
_entity_poly.pdbx_strand_id
1 'polypeptide(L)' 'SQRSADRTPCTQRILEAEIPRVVIAWREPPFFVADCVGVEQLAEAGVAVVELPELAESARAANSHLGLS' A
#
# COMPACT_ATOMS: atom_id res chain seq x y z
N SER A 1 1.39 -14.42 7.97
CA SER A 1 2.51 -13.46 8.08
C SER A 1 2.20 -12.52 9.24
N GLN A 2 3.08 -12.39 10.25
CA GLN A 2 2.89 -11.41 11.33
C GLN A 2 3.79 -10.20 11.07
N ARG A 3 3.21 -8.98 11.13
CA ARG A 3 3.96 -7.74 11.08
C ARG A 3 4.60 -7.52 12.45
N SER A 4 5.93 -7.50 12.53
CA SER A 4 6.58 -7.11 13.79
C SER A 4 6.46 -5.60 13.98
N ALA A 5 6.13 -5.18 15.21
CA ALA A 5 5.81 -3.79 15.53
C ALA A 5 6.99 -2.82 15.31
N ASP A 6 8.21 -3.34 15.27
CA ASP A 6 9.48 -2.62 15.06
C ASP A 6 9.77 -2.24 13.59
N ARG A 7 9.00 -2.75 12.62
CA ARG A 7 9.22 -2.39 11.21
C ARG A 7 8.67 -0.99 10.89
N THR A 8 9.55 -0.11 10.44
CA THR A 8 9.19 1.20 9.87
C THR A 8 8.15 1.02 8.76
N PRO A 9 7.04 1.80 8.74
CA PRO A 9 6.04 1.74 7.68
C PRO A 9 6.64 2.02 6.30
N CYS A 10 6.13 1.33 5.27
CA CYS A 10 6.56 1.55 3.89
C CYS A 10 6.36 3.01 3.44
N THR A 11 5.25 3.64 3.82
CA THR A 11 4.98 5.06 3.55
C THR A 11 6.08 5.95 4.09
N GLN A 12 6.52 5.75 5.33
CA GLN A 12 7.60 6.54 5.91
C GLN A 12 8.91 6.37 5.15
N ARG A 13 9.25 5.14 4.73
CA ARG A 13 10.48 4.91 3.93
C ARG A 13 10.42 5.57 2.56
N ILE A 14 9.24 5.62 1.93
CA ILE A 14 9.03 6.29 0.65
C ILE A 14 9.25 7.80 0.79
N LEU A 15 8.74 8.40 1.86
CA LEU A 15 8.92 9.81 2.17
C LEU A 15 10.37 10.16 2.50
N GLU A 16 11.04 9.36 3.34
CA GLU A 16 12.46 9.52 3.66
C GLU A 16 13.36 9.40 2.42
N ALA A 17 12.95 8.58 1.45
CA ALA A 17 13.64 8.42 0.17
C ALA A 17 13.27 9.49 -0.87
N GLU A 18 12.41 10.46 -0.52
CA GLU A 18 11.97 11.55 -1.39
C GLU A 18 11.40 11.07 -2.73
N ILE A 19 10.72 9.92 -2.72
CA ILE A 19 10.14 9.33 -3.94
C ILE A 19 8.93 10.17 -4.36
N PRO A 20 8.94 10.79 -5.56
CA PRO A 20 7.91 11.76 -5.95
C PRO A 20 6.64 11.10 -6.48
N ARG A 21 6.69 9.80 -6.82
CA ARG A 21 5.57 9.08 -7.43
C ARG A 21 5.54 7.63 -6.99
N VAL A 22 4.36 7.18 -6.60
CA VAL A 22 4.08 5.80 -6.21
C VAL A 22 2.95 5.27 -7.08
N VAL A 23 3.10 4.05 -7.61
CA VAL A 23 2.08 3.39 -8.41
C VAL A 23 1.68 2.11 -7.70
N ILE A 24 0.38 1.94 -7.47
CA ILE A 24 -0.18 0.76 -6.78
C ILE A 24 -1.19 0.06 -7.69
N ALA A 25 -1.20 -1.27 -7.67
CA ALA A 25 -2.14 -2.07 -8.44
C ALA A 25 -3.51 -2.19 -7.74
N TRP A 26 -3.54 -2.02 -6.42
CA TRP A 26 -4.77 -1.96 -5.63
C TRP A 26 -4.54 -1.27 -4.30
N ARG A 27 -5.63 -1.08 -3.57
CA ARG A 27 -5.64 -0.91 -2.12
C ARG A 27 -6.07 -2.22 -1.47
N GLU A 28 -5.33 -2.65 -0.45
CA GLU A 28 -5.69 -3.84 0.32
C GLU A 28 -6.96 -3.54 1.14
N PRO A 29 -7.93 -4.47 1.26
CA PRO A 29 -9.09 -4.27 2.14
C PRO A 29 -8.63 -4.10 3.61
N PRO A 30 -9.41 -3.44 4.48
CA PRO A 30 -8.98 -2.98 5.81
C PRO A 30 -8.73 -4.11 6.85
N PHE A 31 -8.50 -5.35 6.44
CA PHE A 31 -8.33 -6.50 7.34
C PHE A 31 -6.99 -6.53 8.11
N PHE A 32 -5.93 -5.84 7.63
CA PHE A 32 -4.59 -5.90 8.26
C PHE A 32 -4.12 -4.60 8.94
N VAL A 33 -4.75 -3.47 8.66
CA VAL A 33 -4.47 -2.16 9.27
C VAL A 33 -5.81 -1.44 9.43
N ALA A 34 -6.12 -0.95 10.63
CA ALA A 34 -7.40 -0.29 10.92
C ALA A 34 -7.65 0.95 10.04
N ASP A 35 -6.59 1.48 9.43
CA ASP A 35 -6.61 2.63 8.56
C ASP A 35 -5.62 2.38 7.43
N CYS A 36 -6.10 2.19 6.20
CA CYS A 36 -5.29 2.13 4.98
C CYS A 36 -4.72 3.51 4.60
N VAL A 37 -4.28 4.30 5.60
CA VAL A 37 -3.84 5.71 5.50
C VAL A 37 -2.55 5.92 4.69
N GLY A 38 -1.96 4.86 4.15
CA GLY A 38 -0.69 4.94 3.42
C GLY A 38 -0.81 5.76 2.14
N VAL A 39 -1.96 5.69 1.44
CA VAL A 39 -2.20 6.48 0.22
C VAL A 39 -2.46 7.94 0.59
N GLU A 40 -3.25 8.18 1.62
CA GLU A 40 -3.57 9.51 2.14
C GLU A 40 -2.30 10.24 2.61
N GLN A 41 -1.45 9.58 3.41
CA GLN A 41 -0.18 10.14 3.89
C GLN A 41 0.77 10.52 2.74
N LEU A 42 0.85 9.68 1.69
CA LEU A 42 1.66 9.99 0.52
C LEU A 42 1.09 11.19 -0.25
N ALA A 43 -0.22 11.21 -0.46
CA ALA A 43 -0.89 12.30 -1.17
C ALA A 43 -0.76 13.63 -0.42
N GLU A 44 -0.92 13.65 0.90
CA GLU A 44 -0.74 14.83 1.75
C GLU A 44 0.69 15.36 1.73
N ALA A 45 1.69 14.46 1.62
CA ALA A 45 3.09 14.83 1.46
C ALA A 45 3.46 15.28 0.04
N GLY A 46 2.49 15.37 -0.89
CA GLY A 46 2.71 15.78 -2.27
C GLY A 46 3.26 14.70 -3.20
N VAL A 47 3.29 13.44 -2.75
CA VAL A 47 3.67 12.30 -3.60
C VAL A 47 2.51 11.96 -4.52
N ALA A 48 2.79 11.84 -5.82
CA ALA A 48 1.79 11.42 -6.79
C ALA A 48 1.48 9.93 -6.65
N VAL A 49 0.31 9.58 -6.09
CA VAL A 49 -0.14 8.19 -6.01
C VAL A 49 -1.07 7.87 -7.18
N VAL A 50 -0.72 6.84 -7.96
CA VAL A 50 -1.50 6.39 -9.12
C VAL A 50 -1.95 4.96 -8.92
N GLU A 51 -3.24 4.71 -9.11
CA GLU A 51 -3.82 3.37 -9.06
C GLU A 51 -3.95 2.78 -10.47
N LEU A 52 -3.51 1.54 -10.66
CA LEU A 52 -3.65 0.77 -11.91
C LEU A 52 -4.61 -0.40 -11.69
N PRO A 53 -5.94 -0.15 -11.70
CA PRO A 53 -6.94 -1.16 -11.41
C PRO A 53 -6.93 -2.34 -12.39
N GLU A 54 -6.41 -2.15 -13.61
CA GLU A 54 -6.23 -3.21 -14.60
C GLU A 54 -5.24 -4.30 -14.14
N LEU A 55 -4.34 -3.97 -13.19
CA LEU A 55 -3.40 -4.91 -12.59
C LEU A 55 -3.88 -5.48 -11.25
N ALA A 56 -5.02 -5.01 -10.74
CA ALA A 56 -5.54 -5.41 -9.43
C ALA A 56 -5.77 -6.93 -9.36
N GLU A 57 -6.25 -7.55 -10.44
CA GLU A 57 -6.52 -8.98 -10.45
C GLU A 57 -5.25 -9.82 -10.38
N SER A 58 -4.21 -9.44 -11.13
CA SER A 58 -2.92 -10.13 -11.12
C SER A 58 -2.23 -10.00 -9.77
N ALA A 59 -2.34 -8.84 -9.13
CA ALA A 59 -1.89 -8.69 -7.75
C ALA A 59 -2.68 -9.65 -6.82
N ARG A 60 -3.95 -9.98 -7.13
CA ARG A 60 -4.96 -10.61 -6.19
C ARG A 60 -4.68 -12.07 -6.13
N ALA A 61 -4.42 -12.62 -7.30
CA ALA A 61 -3.87 -13.95 -7.47
C ALA A 61 -2.62 -14.17 -6.60
N ALA A 62 -1.66 -13.23 -6.57
CA ALA A 62 -0.44 -13.37 -5.77
C ALA A 62 -0.72 -13.39 -4.25
N ASN A 63 -1.78 -12.70 -3.81
CA ASN A 63 -2.22 -12.64 -2.42
C ASN A 63 -3.44 -13.52 -2.11
N SER A 64 -3.77 -14.48 -2.99
CA SER A 64 -4.95 -15.34 -2.85
C SER A 64 -4.97 -16.13 -1.52
N HIS A 65 -3.79 -16.45 -1.01
CA HIS A 65 -3.57 -17.08 0.29
C HIS A 65 -4.04 -16.24 1.50
N LEU A 66 -4.33 -14.95 1.30
CA LEU A 66 -4.87 -14.07 2.34
C LEU A 66 -6.39 -14.20 2.51
N GLY A 67 -7.08 -14.95 1.64
CA GLY A 67 -8.52 -15.17 1.76
C GLY A 67 -9.37 -13.92 1.56
N LEU A 68 -8.85 -12.94 0.80
CA LEU A 68 -9.58 -11.73 0.43
C LEU A 68 -10.75 -12.11 -0.50
N SER A 69 -11.95 -12.29 0.07
CA SER A 69 -13.20 -12.58 -0.64
C SER A 69 -13.98 -11.31 -0.91
#